data_AF-A0A4S0IUC9-F1
#
_entry.id   AF-A0A4S0IUC9-F1
#
_cell.length_a   1.000
_cell.length_b   1.000
_cell.length_c   1.000
_cell.angle_alpha   90.00
_cell.angle_beta   90.00
_cell.angle_gamma   90.00
#
_symmetry.space_group_name_H-M   'P 1'
#
loop_
_entity.id
_entity.type
_entity.pdbx_description
1 polymer ?
#
loop_
_entity_poly.entity_id
_entity_poly.type
_entity_poly.pdbx_seq_one_letter_code
_entity_poly.pdbx_strand_id
1 'polypeptide(L)'
;MLRFCVSLAALMLVSLTTLEAHADRRVALVIGNSEYREIPALKNPDKDAEDVSKTFRLAGFDVFTAKDLTRLQFEEQFRNY
;
A
#
# COMPACT_ATOMS: atom_id res chain seq x y z
N MET A 1 4.03 20.76 47.15
CA MET A 1 2.98 19.93 46.51
C MET A 1 2.55 20.45 45.15
N LEU A 2 2.00 21.66 45.02
CA LEU A 2 1.46 22.18 43.74
C LEU A 2 2.44 22.13 42.55
N ARG A 3 3.72 22.51 42.76
CA ARG A 3 4.77 22.46 41.73
C ARG A 3 5.06 21.05 41.23
N PHE A 4 4.98 20.07 42.12
CA PHE A 4 5.20 18.65 41.80
C PHE A 4 4.03 18.08 40.98
N CYS A 5 2.81 18.49 41.32
CA CYS A 5 1.60 18.12 40.56
C CYS A 5 1.63 18.70 39.14
N VAL A 6 2.08 19.95 38.98
CA VAL A 6 2.21 20.59 37.65
C VAL A 6 3.28 19.88 36.81
N SER A 7 4.43 19.54 37.39
CA SER A 7 5.47 18.77 36.68
C SER A 7 5.00 17.39 36.27
N LEU A 8 4.24 16.70 37.12
CA LEU A 8 3.69 15.38 36.83
C LEU A 8 2.62 15.44 35.73
N ALA A 9 1.73 16.43 35.79
CA ALA A 9 0.72 16.65 34.75
C ALA A 9 1.35 17.00 33.40
N ALA A 10 2.41 17.83 33.39
CA ALA A 10 3.14 18.17 32.16
C ALA A 10 3.84 16.94 31.54
N LEU A 11 4.46 16.08 32.37
CA LEU A 11 5.09 14.85 31.91
C LEU A 11 4.07 13.87 31.31
N MET A 12 2.88 13.76 31.93
CA MET A 12 1.79 12.94 31.44
C MET A 12 1.24 13.47 30.10
N LEU A 13 1.09 14.80 29.95
CA LEU A 13 0.66 15.41 28.68
C LEU A 13 1.66 15.15 27.54
N VAL A 14 2.97 15.20 27.80
CA VAL A 14 4.01 14.91 26.78
C VAL A 14 3.98 13.44 26.35
N SER A 15 3.64 12.51 27.25
CA SER A 15 3.55 11.09 26.88
C SER A 15 2.39 10.80 25.89
N LEU A 16 1.30 11.57 25.95
CA LEU A 16 0.15 11.40 25.05
C LEU A 16 0.41 11.90 23.62
N THR A 17 1.45 12.72 23.37
CA THR A 17 1.79 13.20 22.02
C THR A 17 2.62 12.21 21.20
N THR A 18 2.97 11.05 21.78
CA THR A 18 3.80 10.01 21.13
C THR A 18 3.00 8.86 20.53
N LEU A 19 1.67 8.98 20.41
CA LEU A 19 0.91 8.03 19.62
C LEU A 19 1.39 8.10 18.17
N GLU A 20 2.15 7.09 17.75
CA GLU A 20 2.44 6.89 16.33
C GLU A 20 1.10 6.77 15.60
N ALA A 21 0.85 7.68 14.66
CA ALA A 21 -0.20 7.51 13.68
C ALA A 21 0.21 6.36 12.76
N HIS A 22 -0.12 5.12 13.14
CA HIS A 22 -0.02 3.99 12.25
C HIS A 22 -0.95 4.24 11.06
N ALA A 23 -0.40 4.42 9.87
CA ALA A 23 -1.18 4.34 8.64
C ALA A 23 -1.67 2.88 8.52
N ASP A 24 -2.93 2.66 8.86
CA ASP A 24 -3.47 1.37 9.32
C ASP A 24 -3.58 0.27 8.25
N ARG A 25 -3.39 0.58 6.95
CA ARG A 25 -3.25 -0.44 5.89
C ARG A 25 -2.70 0.20 4.62
N ARG A 26 -1.54 -0.26 4.13
CA ARG A 26 -1.00 0.16 2.83
C ARG A 26 -1.35 -0.90 1.81
N VAL A 27 -2.17 -0.57 0.80
CA VAL A 27 -2.60 -1.53 -0.23
C VAL A 27 -2.10 -1.06 -1.59
N ALA A 28 -1.65 -2.00 -2.42
CA ALA A 28 -1.28 -1.74 -3.81
C ALA A 28 -1.92 -2.78 -4.74
N LEU A 29 -2.65 -2.31 -5.75
CA LEU A 29 -3.02 -3.12 -6.91
C LEU A 29 -2.04 -2.83 -8.05
N VAL A 30 -1.31 -3.86 -8.49
CA VAL A 30 -0.31 -3.77 -9.57
C VAL A 30 -0.76 -4.61 -10.74
N ILE A 31 -0.89 -3.99 -11.92
CA ILE A 31 -1.37 -4.65 -13.15
C ILE A 31 -0.32 -4.53 -14.24
N GLY A 32 0.06 -5.67 -14.83
CA GLY A 32 0.92 -5.73 -16.01
C GLY A 32 0.17 -6.36 -17.18
N ASN A 33 -0.15 -5.58 -18.22
CA ASN A 33 -0.79 -6.10 -19.42
C ASN A 33 0.24 -6.11 -20.57
N SER A 34 0.56 -7.30 -21.07
CA SER A 34 1.47 -7.57 -22.18
C SER A 34 0.73 -8.11 -23.40
N GLU A 35 -0.22 -9.04 -23.22
CA GLU A 35 -0.89 -9.81 -24.27
C GLU A 35 -2.19 -9.16 -24.75
N TYR A 36 -2.08 -7.97 -25.36
CA TYR A 36 -3.22 -7.29 -25.96
C TYR A 36 -3.69 -7.99 -27.25
N ARG A 37 -5.01 -8.00 -27.48
CA ARG A 37 -5.62 -8.69 -28.63
C ARG A 37 -5.31 -8.04 -29.99
N GLU A 38 -5.28 -6.71 -30.03
CA GLU A 38 -5.25 -5.94 -31.28
C GLU A 38 -3.86 -5.40 -31.65
N ILE A 39 -2.88 -5.56 -30.75
CA ILE A 39 -1.51 -5.07 -30.95
C ILE A 39 -0.50 -6.16 -30.61
N PRO A 40 0.74 -6.09 -31.13
CA PRO A 40 1.80 -6.99 -30.72
C PRO A 40 2.02 -6.94 -29.20
N ALA A 41 2.39 -8.10 -28.63
CA ALA A 41 2.63 -8.23 -27.21
C ALA A 41 3.71 -7.24 -26.74
N LEU A 42 3.44 -6.58 -25.61
CA LEU A 42 4.39 -5.68 -24.97
C LEU A 42 5.41 -6.51 -24.18
N LYS A 43 6.69 -6.18 -24.35
CA LYS A 43 7.79 -7.02 -23.86
C LYS A 43 7.94 -7.05 -22.34
N ASN A 44 7.63 -5.95 -21.67
CA ASN A 44 8.06 -5.70 -20.29
C ASN A 44 6.97 -5.63 -19.21
N PRO A 45 5.68 -5.32 -19.48
CA PRO A 45 4.70 -5.09 -18.41
C PRO A 45 4.58 -6.23 -17.39
N ASP A 46 4.72 -7.48 -17.82
CA ASP A 46 4.79 -8.65 -16.96
C ASP A 46 5.93 -8.56 -15.92
N LYS A 47 7.16 -8.33 -16.42
CA LYS A 47 8.37 -8.20 -15.60
C LYS A 47 8.30 -6.97 -14.68
N ASP A 48 7.82 -5.85 -15.22
CA ASP A 48 7.70 -4.58 -14.50
C ASP A 48 6.69 -4.72 -13.35
N ALA A 49 5.54 -5.37 -13.60
CA ALA A 49 4.53 -5.62 -12.57
C ALA A 49 5.08 -6.50 -11.43
N GLU A 50 5.92 -7.49 -11.73
CA GLU A 50 6.60 -8.29 -10.71
C GLU A 50 7.57 -7.45 -9.87
N ASP A 51 8.41 -6.64 -10.51
CA ASP A 51 9.44 -5.85 -9.82
C ASP A 51 8.82 -4.73 -8.96
N VAL A 52 7.79 -4.05 -9.46
CA VAL A 52 7.00 -3.07 -8.70
C VAL A 52 6.30 -3.75 -7.52
N SER A 53 5.69 -4.91 -7.74
CA SER A 53 5.01 -5.65 -6.67
C SER A 53 5.97 -6.07 -5.56
N LYS A 54 7.17 -6.54 -5.93
CA LYS A 54 8.23 -6.87 -4.96
C LYS A 54 8.64 -5.65 -4.15
N THR A 55 8.81 -4.51 -4.82
CA THR A 55 9.18 -3.24 -4.18
C THR A 55 8.12 -2.79 -3.16
N PHE A 56 6.84 -2.87 -3.52
CA PHE A 56 5.76 -2.52 -2.59
C PHE A 56 5.62 -3.49 -1.42
N ARG A 57 5.81 -4.80 -1.63
CA ARG A 57 5.85 -5.77 -0.53
C ARG A 57 6.97 -5.43 0.47
N LEU A 58 8.17 -5.09 -0.04
CA LEU A 58 9.30 -4.66 0.81
C LEU A 58 9.01 -3.36 1.56
N ALA A 59 8.24 -2.45 0.94
CA ALA A 59 7.77 -1.23 1.59
C ALA A 59 6.60 -1.47 2.57
N GLY A 60 6.17 -2.73 2.76
CA GLY A 60 5.12 -3.12 3.70
C GLY A 60 3.71 -2.77 3.23
N PHE A 61 3.44 -2.94 1.93
CA PHE A 61 2.10 -2.95 1.36
C PHE A 61 1.54 -4.38 1.25
N ASP A 62 0.23 -4.51 1.41
CA ASP A 62 -0.56 -5.64 0.93
C ASP A 62 -0.70 -5.50 -0.59
N VAL A 63 -0.06 -6.38 -1.36
CA VAL A 63 0.04 -6.25 -2.81
C VAL A 63 -0.79 -7.30 -3.53
N PHE A 64 -1.75 -6.84 -4.32
CA PHE A 64 -2.51 -7.61 -5.29
C PHE A 64 -1.88 -7.42 -6.66
N THR A 65 -1.37 -8.50 -7.25
CA THR A 65 -0.73 -8.45 -8.59
C THR A 65 -1.59 -9.21 -9.58
N ALA A 66 -1.87 -8.58 -10.72
CA ALA A 66 -2.63 -9.19 -11.81
C ALA A 66 -1.96 -8.93 -13.15
N LYS A 67 -2.21 -9.81 -14.12
CA LYS A 67 -1.62 -9.73 -15.45
C LYS A 67 -2.68 -9.95 -16.52
N ASP A 68 -2.52 -9.25 -17.64
CA ASP A 68 -3.34 -9.41 -18.85
C ASP A 68 -4.85 -9.38 -18.59
N LEU A 69 -5.30 -8.41 -17.78
CA LEU A 69 -6.70 -8.27 -17.44
C LEU A 69 -7.51 -7.68 -18.60
N THR A 70 -8.64 -8.31 -18.88
CA THR A 70 -9.74 -7.63 -19.58
C THR A 70 -10.35 -6.55 -18.69
N ARG A 71 -11.09 -5.60 -19.28
CA ARG A 71 -11.81 -4.56 -18.53
C ARG A 71 -12.70 -5.13 -17.43
N LEU A 72 -13.44 -6.21 -17.72
CA LEU A 72 -14.34 -6.83 -16.74
C LEU A 72 -13.57 -7.45 -15.56
N GLN A 73 -12.45 -8.14 -15.85
CA GLN A 73 -11.60 -8.70 -14.80
C GLN A 73 -10.92 -7.60 -13.97
N PHE A 74 -10.51 -6.50 -14.60
CA PHE A 74 -10.01 -5.32 -13.89
C PHE A 74 -11.05 -4.77 -12.92
N GLU A 75 -12.29 -4.58 -13.38
CA GLU A 75 -13.38 -4.08 -12.54
C GLU A 75 -13.72 -5.03 -11.38
N GLU A 76 -13.64 -6.33 -11.60
CA GLU A 76 -13.82 -7.34 -10.54
C GLU A 76 -12.69 -7.29 -9.52
N GLN A 77 -11.43 -7.32 -9.97
CA GLN A 77 -10.27 -7.19 -9.09
C GLN A 77 -10.34 -5.88 -8.30
N PHE A 78 -10.74 -4.78 -8.95
CA PHE A 78 -10.81 -3.47 -8.33
C PHE A 78 -11.82 -3.38 -7.17
N ARG A 79 -12.91 -4.14 -7.26
CA ARG A 79 -13.91 -4.20 -6.20
C ARG A 79 -13.51 -5.08 -5.01
N ASN A 80 -12.54 -5.97 -5.20
CA ASN A 80 -12.27 -7.09 -4.30
C ASN A 80 -10.94 -6.96 -3.51
N TYR A 81 -10.24 -5.82 -3.58
CA TYR A 81 -8.97 -5.61 -2.86
C TYR A 81 -9.09 -4.69 -1.63
#